data_AF-A0A0X1L1X2-F1
#
_entry.id   AF-A0A0X1L1X2-F1
#
_cell.length_a   1.000
_cell.length_b   1.000
_cell.length_c   1.000
_cell.angle_alpha   90.00
_cell.angle_beta   90.00
_cell.angle_gamma   90.00
#
_symmetry.space_group_name_H-M   'P 1'
#
loop_
_entity.id
_entity.type
_entity.pdbx_description
1 polymer ?
#
loop_
_entity_poly.entity_id
_entity_poly.type
_entity_poly.pdbx_seq_one_letter_code
_entity_poly.pdbx_strand_id
1 'polypeptide(L)'
;MLNLLRFFLISNLTASAVVVMFEKSTGFFGLRSWPDYAFFVVVILWGLAALFFMYPPEGGFGGDRAESVAGSMVDSSVANEIDSERFSSNTMLCIKLFVSGLPAFLTCIIVSTA
;
A
#
# COMPACT_ATOMS: atom_id res chain seq x y z
N MET A 1 -6.42 14.00 11.23
CA MET A 1 -6.63 14.66 9.91
C MET A 1 -5.32 15.12 9.28
N LEU A 2 -4.53 16.00 9.94
CA LEU A 2 -3.25 16.48 9.41
C LEU A 2 -2.27 15.35 9.03
N ASN A 3 -2.16 14.31 9.85
CA ASN A 3 -1.30 13.15 9.58
C ASN A 3 -1.72 12.36 8.33
N LEU A 4 -3.03 12.31 8.03
CA LEU A 4 -3.54 11.65 6.83
C LEU A 4 -3.23 12.48 5.58
N LEU A 5 -3.44 13.79 5.64
CA LEU A 5 -3.11 14.70 4.54
C LEU A 5 -1.60 14.67 4.25
N ARG A 6 -0.78 14.68 5.29
CA ARG A 6 0.68 14.54 5.16
C ARG A 6 1.06 13.21 4.51
N PHE A 7 0.49 12.09 4.96
CA PHE A 7 0.72 10.78 4.35
C PHE A 7 0.35 10.79 2.87
N PHE A 8 -0.83 11.31 2.54
CA PHE A 8 -1.35 11.42 1.19
C PHE A 8 -0.45 12.23 0.26
N LEU A 9 0.06 13.38 0.71
CA LEU A 9 0.97 14.20 -0.09
C LEU A 9 2.33 13.51 -0.28
N ILE A 10 2.89 12.94 0.79
CA ILE A 10 4.19 12.28 0.75
C ILE A 10 4.13 11.03 -0.14
N SER A 11 3.08 10.21 -0.04
CA SER A 11 2.94 8.98 -0.81
C SER A 11 2.84 9.28 -2.31
N ASN A 12 2.00 10.25 -2.71
CA ASN A 12 1.88 10.67 -4.10
C ASN A 12 3.17 11.28 -4.64
N LEU A 13 3.81 12.16 -3.86
CA LEU A 13 5.08 12.77 -4.26
C LEU A 13 6.17 11.71 -4.45
N THR A 14 6.28 10.76 -3.51
CA THR A 14 7.28 9.69 -3.56
C THR A 14 7.02 8.76 -4.74
N ALA A 15 5.78 8.31 -4.96
CA ALA A 15 5.43 7.47 -6.09
C ALA A 15 5.73 8.18 -7.43
N SER A 16 5.37 9.46 -7.53
CA SER A 16 5.66 10.27 -8.73
C SER A 16 7.15 10.42 -8.97
N ALA A 17 7.93 10.69 -7.93
CA ALA A 17 9.38 10.80 -8.01
C ALA A 17 10.02 9.48 -8.48
N VAL A 18 9.54 8.33 -7.99
CA VAL A 18 10.00 7.01 -8.41
C VAL A 18 9.73 6.79 -9.90
N VAL A 19 8.51 7.06 -10.38
CA VAL A 19 8.16 6.88 -11.80
C VAL A 19 9.02 7.80 -12.69
N VAL A 20 9.14 9.07 -12.34
CA VAL A 20 9.92 10.04 -13.11
C VAL A 20 11.40 9.67 -13.14
N MET A 21 11.97 9.29 -11.99
CA MET A 21 13.39 8.91 -11.90
C MET A 21 13.66 7.62 -12.68
N PHE A 22 12.77 6.64 -12.58
CA PHE A 22 12.89 5.38 -13.31
C PHE A 22 12.86 5.60 -14.83
N GLU A 23 11.91 6.41 -15.31
CA GLU A 23 11.78 6.71 -16.74
C GLU A 23 12.95 7.56 -17.26
N LYS A 24 13.42 8.56 -16.49
CA LYS A 24 14.59 9.36 -16.89
C LYS A 24 15.89 8.55 -16.94
N SER A 25 16.01 7.54 -16.07
CA SER A 25 17.20 6.69 -15.99
C SER A 25 17.22 5.62 -17.08
N THR A 26 16.07 4.99 -17.34
CA THR A 26 16.01 3.79 -18.20
C THR A 26 15.35 4.04 -19.55
N GLY A 27 14.42 4.99 -19.64
CA GLY A 27 13.55 5.19 -20.80
C GLY A 27 12.72 3.95 -21.15
N PHE A 28 12.58 2.99 -20.23
CA PHE A 28 12.04 1.67 -20.53
C PHE A 28 10.56 1.70 -20.91
N PHE A 29 9.77 2.55 -20.25
CA PHE A 29 8.34 2.62 -20.49
C PHE A 29 7.97 3.58 -21.63
N GLY A 30 8.86 4.52 -21.98
CA GLY A 30 8.64 5.47 -23.08
C GLY A 30 7.51 6.44 -22.78
N LEU A 31 7.39 6.89 -21.53
CA LEU A 31 6.28 7.73 -21.05
C LEU A 31 6.33 9.12 -21.70
N ARG A 32 5.29 9.47 -22.46
CA ARG A 32 5.25 10.72 -23.24
C ARG A 32 4.21 11.71 -22.73
N SER A 33 3.17 11.23 -22.08
CA SER A 33 2.03 12.03 -21.68
C SER A 33 1.81 11.97 -20.17
N TRP A 34 1.24 13.04 -19.60
CA TRP A 34 0.93 13.13 -18.17
C TRP A 34 0.06 11.96 -17.63
N PRO A 35 -0.95 11.47 -18.37
CA PRO A 35 -1.73 10.30 -17.96
C PRO A 35 -0.88 9.03 -17.77
N ASP A 36 0.17 8.85 -18.57
CA ASP A 36 1.04 7.67 -18.45
C ASP A 36 1.70 7.65 -17.07
N TYR A 37 2.24 8.79 -16.62
CA TYR A 37 2.84 8.92 -15.29
C TYR A 37 1.80 8.72 -14.17
N ALA A 38 0.61 9.31 -14.32
CA ALA A 38 -0.47 9.15 -13.35
C ALA A 38 -0.90 7.69 -13.22
N PHE A 39 -0.99 6.96 -14.34
CA PHE A 39 -1.32 5.53 -14.35
C PHE A 39 -0.30 4.72 -13.55
N PHE A 40 1.00 4.94 -13.78
CA PHE A 40 2.03 4.23 -13.02
C PHE A 40 2.05 4.60 -11.53
N VAL A 41 1.70 5.83 -11.16
CA VAL A 41 1.51 6.22 -9.75
C VAL A 41 0.37 5.42 -9.11
N VAL A 42 -0.76 5.25 -9.81
CA VAL A 42 -1.86 4.38 -9.34
C VAL A 42 -1.38 2.95 -9.16
N VAL A 43 -0.69 2.39 -10.16
CA VAL A 43 -0.16 1.03 -10.12
C VAL A 43 0.76 0.82 -8.91
N ILE A 44 1.64 1.78 -8.60
CA ILE A 44 2.52 1.69 -7.44
C ILE A 44 1.71 1.73 -6.13
N LEU A 45 0.84 2.73 -5.96
CA LEU A 45 0.12 2.92 -4.69
C LEU A 45 -0.86 1.78 -4.41
N TRP A 46 -1.63 1.37 -5.41
CA TRP A 46 -2.59 0.27 -5.27
C TRP A 46 -1.91 -1.10 -5.29
N GLY A 47 -0.84 -1.27 -6.05
CA GLY A 47 -0.01 -2.46 -6.01
C GLY A 47 0.59 -2.68 -4.62
N LEU A 48 1.15 -1.64 -4.00
CA LEU A 48 1.63 -1.69 -2.61
C LEU A 48 0.50 -1.96 -1.61
N ALA A 49 -0.67 -1.34 -1.79
CA ALA A 49 -1.83 -1.62 -0.94
C ALA A 49 -2.24 -3.09 -1.02
N ALA A 50 -2.30 -3.66 -2.23
CA ALA A 50 -2.62 -5.07 -2.44
C ALA A 50 -1.55 -5.99 -1.85
N LEU A 51 -0.26 -5.67 -2.04
CA LEU A 51 0.85 -6.45 -1.50
C LEU A 51 0.84 -6.45 0.03
N PHE A 52 0.63 -5.31 0.69
CA PHE A 52 0.57 -5.26 2.16
C PHE A 52 -0.72 -5.86 2.72
N PHE A 53 -1.78 -5.95 1.92
CA PHE A 53 -2.96 -6.69 2.34
C PHE A 53 -2.74 -8.21 2.28
N MET A 54 -2.10 -8.70 1.22
CA MET A 54 -1.78 -10.14 1.06
C MET A 54 -0.65 -10.60 1.99
N TYR A 55 0.34 -9.74 2.19
CA TYR A 55 1.56 -10.01 2.94
C TYR A 55 1.76 -8.89 3.98
N PRO A 56 0.98 -8.90 5.08
CA PRO A 56 1.04 -7.85 6.08
C PRO A 56 2.42 -7.74 6.72
N PRO A 57 3.01 -6.53 6.82
CA PRO A 57 4.38 -6.35 7.31
C PRO A 57 4.54 -6.70 8.79
N GLU A 58 3.46 -6.59 9.58
CA GLU A 58 3.47 -6.94 11.00
C GLU A 58 2.89 -8.35 11.28
N GLY A 59 2.74 -9.19 10.25
CA GLY A 59 2.24 -10.56 10.41
C GLY A 59 3.25 -11.48 11.11
N GLY A 60 2.76 -12.32 12.04
CA GLY A 60 3.55 -13.39 12.64
C GLY A 60 3.80 -14.54 11.66
N PHE A 61 5.00 -15.11 11.68
CA PHE A 61 5.25 -16.41 11.03
C PHE A 61 4.56 -17.48 11.86
N GLY A 62 3.45 -18.01 11.35
CA GLY A 62 2.75 -19.07 12.05
C GLY A 62 1.49 -19.57 11.37
N GLY A 63 1.03 -20.75 11.77
CA GLY A 63 -0.19 -21.39 11.27
C GLY A 63 -0.11 -22.90 11.10
N ASP A 64 0.99 -23.54 11.53
CA ASP A 64 1.06 -24.99 11.55
C ASP A 64 0.34 -25.58 12.78
N ARG A 65 0.05 -26.88 12.71
CA ARG A 65 -0.67 -27.58 13.77
C ARG A 65 0.11 -27.63 15.08
N ALA A 66 1.44 -27.63 15.04
CA ALA A 66 2.26 -27.72 16.24
C ALA A 66 2.19 -26.41 17.03
N GLU A 67 2.23 -25.28 16.34
CA GLU A 67 2.05 -23.95 16.92
C GLU A 67 0.64 -23.73 17.45
N SER A 68 -0.40 -24.18 16.73
CA SER A 68 -1.78 -24.08 17.24
C SER A 68 -1.98 -24.86 18.53
N VAL A 69 -1.38 -26.05 18.64
CA VAL A 69 -1.46 -26.89 19.84
C VAL A 69 -0.66 -26.28 20.96
N ALA A 70 0.58 -25.85 20.71
CA ALA A 70 1.42 -25.21 21.72
C ALA A 70 0.80 -23.89 22.22
N GLY A 71 0.27 -23.06 21.32
CA GLY A 71 -0.40 -21.80 21.64
C GLY A 71 -1.67 -22.01 22.48
N SER A 72 -2.38 -23.12 22.31
CA SER A 72 -3.56 -23.44 23.13
C SER A 72 -3.22 -23.87 24.57
N MET A 73 -1.96 -24.21 24.86
CA MET A 73 -1.50 -24.65 26.19
C MET A 73 -1.04 -23.49 27.07
N VAL A 74 -1.01 -22.27 26.54
CA VAL A 74 -0.61 -21.05 27.25
C VAL A 74 -1.70 -19.98 27.10
N ASP A 75 -1.72 -19.03 28.02
CA ASP A 75 -2.62 -17.89 27.90
C ASP A 75 -2.21 -17.04 26.69
N SER A 76 -3.10 -16.98 25.71
CA SER A 76 -2.89 -16.25 24.46
C SER A 76 -3.54 -14.86 24.47
N SER A 77 -4.10 -14.40 25.60
CA SER A 77 -4.83 -13.13 25.71
C SER A 77 -4.01 -11.94 25.19
N VAL A 78 -2.79 -11.78 25.68
CA VAL A 78 -1.85 -10.72 25.28
C VAL A 78 -1.41 -10.87 23.82
N ALA A 79 -1.15 -12.09 23.35
CA ALA A 79 -0.75 -12.35 21.97
C ALA A 79 -1.88 -11.99 20.98
N ASN A 80 -3.12 -12.36 21.31
CA ASN A 80 -4.30 -12.03 20.51
C ASN A 80 -4.56 -10.53 20.45
N GLU A 81 -4.37 -9.81 21.56
CA GLU A 81 -4.48 -8.35 21.59
C GLU A 81 -3.47 -7.71 20.63
N ILE A 82 -2.21 -8.12 20.70
CA ILE A 82 -1.14 -7.64 19.82
C ILE A 82 -1.46 -7.94 18.34
N ASP A 83 -1.92 -9.15 18.02
CA ASP A 83 -2.26 -9.52 16.65
C ASP A 83 -3.47 -8.73 16.12
N SER A 84 -4.43 -8.41 16.98
CA SER A 84 -5.56 -7.55 16.62
C SER A 84 -5.13 -6.11 16.30
N GLU A 85 -4.19 -5.56 17.08
CA GLU A 85 -3.62 -4.23 16.83
C GLU A 85 -2.83 -4.20 15.51
N ARG A 86 -2.01 -5.23 15.27
CA ARG A 86 -1.26 -5.39 14.01
C ARG A 86 -2.19 -5.48 12.82
N PHE A 87 -3.25 -6.28 12.91
CA PHE A 87 -4.25 -6.40 11.85
C PHE A 87 -4.92 -5.04 11.56
N SER A 88 -5.31 -4.30 12.60
CA SER A 88 -5.88 -2.96 12.48
C SER A 88 -4.90 -1.97 11.84
N SER A 89 -3.64 -1.96 12.29
CA SER A 89 -2.56 -1.11 11.76
C SER A 89 -2.30 -1.37 10.27
N ASN A 90 -2.15 -2.65 9.89
CA ASN A 90 -1.94 -3.07 8.51
C ASN A 90 -3.13 -2.70 7.61
N THR A 91 -4.35 -2.92 8.09
CA THR A 91 -5.58 -2.56 7.36
C THR A 91 -5.65 -1.05 7.15
N MET A 92 -5.33 -0.25 8.17
CA MET A 92 -5.30 1.20 8.07
C MET A 92 -4.25 1.68 7.08
N LEU A 93 -3.07 1.05 7.02
CA LEU A 93 -2.05 1.36 6.02
C LEU A 93 -2.56 1.09 4.59
N CYS A 94 -3.18 -0.07 4.37
CA CYS A 94 -3.76 -0.43 3.06
C CYS A 94 -4.80 0.58 2.60
N ILE A 95 -5.71 0.98 3.49
CA ILE A 95 -6.73 1.99 3.20
C ILE A 95 -6.08 3.34 2.86
N LYS A 96 -5.07 3.77 3.62
CA LYS A 96 -4.35 5.02 3.35
C LYS A 96 -3.69 5.01 1.96
N LEU A 97 -3.06 3.91 1.56
CA LEU A 97 -2.44 3.76 0.25
C LEU A 97 -3.49 3.75 -0.88
N PHE A 98 -4.58 3.02 -0.69
CA PHE A 98 -5.69 2.98 -1.65
C PHE A 98 -6.29 4.36 -1.89
N VAL A 99 -6.64 5.07 -0.82
CA VAL A 99 -7.19 6.44 -0.89
C VAL A 99 -6.18 7.41 -1.51
N SER A 100 -4.88 7.21 -1.24
CA SER A 100 -3.83 8.04 -1.85
C SER A 100 -3.76 7.90 -3.37
N GLY A 101 -4.12 6.74 -3.94
CA GLY A 101 -4.12 6.53 -5.39
C GLY A 101 -5.32 7.14 -6.13
N LEU A 102 -6.39 7.52 -5.43
CA LEU A 102 -7.61 8.06 -6.03
C LEU A 102 -7.39 9.30 -6.92
N PRO A 103 -6.60 10.32 -6.54
CA PRO A 103 -6.39 11.49 -7.39
C PRO A 103 -5.73 11.14 -8.72
N ALA A 104 -4.67 10.33 -8.69
CA ALA A 104 -3.99 9.89 -9.90
C ALA A 104 -4.94 9.06 -10.78
N PHE A 105 -5.78 8.21 -10.17
CA PHE A 105 -6.81 7.46 -10.88
C PHE A 105 -7.86 8.37 -11.52
N LEU A 106 -8.35 9.37 -10.78
CA LEU A 106 -9.29 10.36 -11.30
C LEU A 106 -8.69 11.16 -12.46
N THR A 107 -7.41 11.53 -12.40
CA THR A 107 -6.74 12.19 -13.54
C THR A 107 -6.70 11.30 -14.78
N CYS A 108 -6.49 9.99 -14.61
CA CYS A 108 -6.54 9.03 -15.72
C CYS A 108 -7.94 8.96 -16.33
N ILE A 109 -8.98 8.87 -15.51
CA ILE A 109 -10.38 8.85 -15.98
C ILE A 109 -10.70 10.14 -16.72
N ILE A 110 -10.46 11.31 -16.11
CA ILE A 110 -10.82 12.61 -16.68
C ILE A 110 -10.18 12.77 -18.06
N VAL A 111 -8.88 12.47 -18.19
CA VAL A 111 -8.18 12.60 -19.48
C VAL A 111 -8.64 11.54 -20.48
N SER A 112 -9.00 10.34 -20.03
CA SER A 112 -9.53 9.30 -20.93
C SER A 112 -10.94 9.62 -21.45
N THR A 113 -11.72 10.42 -20.73
CA THR A 113 -13.09 10.79 -21.09
C THR A 113 -13.22 12.14 -21.79
N ALA A 114 -12.13 12.92 -21.84
CA ALA A 114 -12.05 14.23 -22.48
C ALA A 114 -11.53 14.10 -23.92
#